data_AF-A0A645AHT9-F1
#
_entry.id   AF-A0A645AHT9-F1
#
_cell.length_a   1.000
_cell.length_b   1.000
_cell.length_c   1.000
_cell.angle_alpha   90.00
_cell.angle_beta   90.00
_cell.angle_gamma   90.00
#
_symmetry.space_group_name_H-M   'P 1'
#
loop_
_entity.id
_entity.type
_entity.pdbx_description
1 polymer ?
#
loop_
_entity_poly.entity_id
_entity_poly.type
_entity_poly.pdbx_seq_one_letter_code
_entity_poly.pdbx_strand_id
1 'polypeptide(L)' 'MIFDRHANLKYKFGNRHFWAEGFYVSTVGLNEATIKKYIQEQENQDILKDKLSVKEYRDPFKG' A
#
# COMPACT_ATOMS: atom_id res chain seq x y z
N MET A 1 -9.43 12.59 -4.16
CA MET A 1 -8.61 11.55 -3.50
C MET A 1 -7.34 12.17 -2.94
N ILE A 2 -6.64 11.51 -2.00
CA ILE A 2 -5.52 12.12 -1.24
C ILE A 2 -4.38 12.64 -2.13
N PHE A 3 -4.15 12.00 -3.28
CA PHE A 3 -3.17 12.42 -4.27
C PHE A 3 -3.57 13.67 -5.06
N ASP A 4 -4.87 14.03 -5.12
CA ASP A 4 -5.32 15.26 -5.77
C ASP A 4 -4.97 16.49 -4.92
N ARG A 5 -4.94 16.32 -3.59
CA ARG A 5 -4.53 17.37 -2.63
C ARG A 5 -3.03 17.34 -2.33
N HIS A 6 -2.40 16.17 -2.46
CA HIS A 6 -0.99 15.94 -2.15
C HIS A 6 -0.28 15.24 -3.31
N ALA A 7 -0.17 15.95 -4.45
CA ALA A 7 0.41 15.41 -5.69
C ALA A 7 1.83 14.86 -5.52
N ASN A 8 2.61 15.36 -4.56
CA ASN A 8 3.97 14.89 -4.29
C ASN A 8 4.03 13.48 -3.68
N LEU A 9 2.96 13.03 -3.03
CA LEU A 9 2.91 11.68 -2.45
C LEU A 9 2.88 10.58 -3.52
N LYS A 10 2.51 10.89 -4.76
CA LYS A 10 2.52 9.93 -5.87
C LYS A 10 3.91 9.36 -6.16
N TYR A 11 4.96 10.14 -5.90
CA TYR A 11 6.35 9.71 -6.11
C TYR A 11 6.84 8.76 -5.01
N LYS A 12 6.27 8.87 -3.81
CA LYS A 12 6.58 7.98 -2.69
C LYS A 12 5.83 6.64 -2.80
N PHE A 13 4.62 6.67 -3.37
CA PHE A 13 3.72 5.53 -3.46
C PHE A 13 3.54 5.00 -4.89
N GLY A 14 4.59 5.08 -5.73
CA GLY A 14 4.71 4.47 -7.08
C GLY A 14 3.39 4.33 -7.85
N ASN A 15 2.68 3.22 -7.62
CA ASN A 15 1.40 2.86 -8.21
C ASN A 15 0.18 3.69 -7.75
N ARG A 16 0.36 4.80 -7.02
CA ARG A 16 -0.73 5.63 -6.46
C ARG A 16 -1.70 4.86 -5.56
N HIS A 17 -1.23 3.82 -4.88
CA HIS A 17 -1.97 3.15 -3.82
C HIS A 17 -1.59 3.78 -2.49
N PHE A 18 -2.54 4.43 -1.82
CA PHE A 18 -2.32 5.04 -0.51
C PHE A 18 -2.65 4.09 0.64
N TRP A 19 -3.64 3.22 0.44
CA TRP A 19 -4.09 2.23 1.41
C TRP A 19 -3.62 0.85 0.97
N ALA A 20 -3.31 0.00 1.96
CA ALA A 20 -3.12 -1.41 1.73
C ALA A 20 -4.46 -2.06 1.30
N GLU A 21 -4.41 -3.14 0.52
CA GLU A 21 -5.60 -3.73 -0.10
C GLU A 21 -6.55 -4.42 0.90
N GLY A 22 -5.99 -4.95 1.98
CA GLY A 22 -6.72 -5.60 3.07
C GLY A 22 -7.16 -4.63 4.17
N PHE A 23 -8.22 -5.00 4.88
CA PHE A 23 -8.68 -4.33 6.08
C PHE A 23 -8.95 -5.33 7.22
N TYR A 24 -8.79 -4.88 8.46
CA TYR A 24 -9.16 -5.62 9.66
C TYR A 24 -10.26 -4.86 10.42
N VAL A 25 -11.30 -5.58 10.86
CA VAL A 25 -12.43 -5.01 11.61
C VAL A 25 -12.71 -5.89 12.82
N SER A 26 -12.87 -5.27 13.99
CA SER A 26 -13.37 -5.93 15.20
C SER A 26 -14.58 -5.16 15.71
N THR A 27 -15.65 -5.87 16.07
CA THR A 27 -16.90 -5.29 16.57
C THR A 27 -16.91 -5.14 18.09
N VAL A 28 -16.08 -5.89 18.82
CA VAL A 28 -15.99 -5.84 20.28
C VAL A 28 -14.56 -6.20 20.72
N GLY A 29 -13.90 -5.29 21.44
CA GLY A 29 -12.54 -5.48 21.95
C GLY A 29 -11.45 -5.50 20.88
N LEU A 30 -10.34 -4.81 21.14
CA LEU A 30 -9.16 -4.85 20.28
C LEU A 30 -8.16 -5.85 20.87
N ASN A 31 -7.81 -6.87 20.09
CA ASN A 31 -6.68 -7.73 20.42
C ASN A 31 -5.43 -7.18 19.72
N GLU A 32 -4.61 -6.44 20.47
CA GLU A 32 -3.38 -5.82 19.95
C GLU A 32 -2.45 -6.83 19.27
N ALA A 33 -2.33 -8.05 19.82
CA ALA A 33 -1.48 -9.09 19.24
C ALA A 33 -1.98 -9.52 17.86
N THR A 34 -3.31 -9.60 17.67
CA THR A 34 -3.91 -9.94 16.38
C THR A 34 -3.73 -8.82 15.36
N ILE A 35 -3.91 -7.57 15.76
CA ILE A 35 -3.73 -6.41 14.88
C ILE A 35 -2.26 -6.30 14.43
N LYS A 36 -1.32 -6.47 15.37
CA LYS A 36 0.11 -6.44 15.06
C LYS A 36 0.51 -7.54 14.09
N LYS A 37 -0.01 -8.76 14.31
CA LYS A 37 0.21 -9.89 13.40
C LYS A 37 -0.36 -9.58 12.01
N TYR A 38 -1.59 -9.06 11.93
CA TYR A 38 -2.23 -8.71 10.68
C TYR A 38 -1.44 -7.68 9.87
N ILE A 39 -0.99 -6.60 10.51
CA ILE A 39 -0.17 -5.55 9.86
C ILE A 39 1.14 -6.15 9.31
N GLN A 40 1.85 -6.95 10.10
CA GLN A 40 3.11 -7.57 9.65
C GLN A 40 2.92 -8.52 8.47
N GLU A 41 1.87 -9.33 8.49
CA GLU A 41 1.54 -10.23 7.38
C GLU A 41 1.17 -9.45 6.12
N GLN A 42 0.40 -8.37 6.27
CA GLN A 42 0.00 -7.51 5.17
C GLN A 42 1.19 -6.79 4.54
N GLU A 43 2.08 -6.20 5.34
CA GLU A 43 3.32 -5.57 4.85
C GLU A 43 4.19 -6.55 4.05
N ASN A 44 4.33 -7.79 4.53
CA ASN A 44 5.11 -8.81 3.82
C ASN A 44 4.48 -9.19 2.47
N GLN A 45 3.15 -9.33 2.42
CA GLN A 45 2.44 -9.62 1.17
C GLN A 45 2.54 -8.47 0.17
N ASP A 46 2.43 -7.22 0.65
CA ASP A 46 2.54 -6.03 -0.20
C ASP A 46 3.97 -5.89 -0.74
N ILE A 47 5.02 -6.15 0.06
CA ILE A 47 6.42 -6.18 -0.41
C ILE A 47 6.62 -7.26 -1.50
N LEU A 48 6.04 -8.45 -1.33
CA LEU A 48 6.15 -9.53 -2.31
C LEU A 48 5.44 -9.15 -3.62
N LYS A 49 4.23 -8.58 -3.54
CA LYS A 49 3.46 -8.09 -4.70
C LYS A 49 4.19 -6.97 -5.43
N ASP A 50 4.71 -5.99 -4.70
CA ASP A 50 5.45 -4.87 -5.28
C ASP A 50 6.69 -5.36 -6.04
N LYS A 51 7.46 -6.30 -5.46
CA LYS A 51 8.61 -6.93 -6.13
C LYS A 51 8.23 -7.70 -7.39
N LEU A 52 7.05 -8.33 -7.42
CA LEU A 52 6.51 -8.99 -8.63
C LEU A 52 6.01 -7.98 -9.68
N SER A 53 5.54 -6.81 -9.23
CA SER A 53 4.99 -5.76 -10.09
C SER A 53 6.03 -4.83 -10.74
N VAL A 54 7.34 -5.07 -10.53
CA VAL A 54 8.43 -4.40 -11.26
C VAL A 54 8.46 -4.87 -12.72
N LYS A 55 7.38 -4.63 -13.45
CA LYS A 55 7.32 -4.61 -14.90
C LYS A 55 7.17 -3.16 -15.32
N GLU A 56 8.32 -2.59 -15.64
CA GLU A 56 8.55 -1.44 -16.52
C GLU A 56 7.44 -0.38 -16.58
N TYR A 57 7.56 0.68 -15.78
CA TYR A 57 6.99 1.97 -16.17
C TYR A 57 8.01 2.70 -17.04
N ARG A 58 7.91 2.54 -18.36
CA ARG A 58 8.47 3.53 -19.27
C ARG A 58 7.84 4.86 -18.91
N ASP A 59 8.69 5.86 -18.66
CA ASP A 59 8.30 7.23 -18.39
C ASP A 59 7.36 7.73 -19.50
N PRO A 60 6.08 8.04 -19.21
CA PRO A 60 5.13 8.50 -20.22
C PRO A 60 5.44 9.92 -20.73
N PHE A 61 6.48 10.58 -20.21
CA PHE A 61 6.95 11.90 -20.64
C PHE A 61 8.36 11.88 -21.26
N LYS A 62 8.95 10.70 -21.50
CA LYS A 62 10.10 10.60 -22.41
C LYS A 62 9.62 10.59 -23.86
N GLY A 63 9.67 11.76 -24.48
CA GLY A 63 9.74 11.89 -25.95
C GLY A 63 11.05 11.36 -26.49
#